data_AF-A0A7V2S829-F1
#
_entry.id   AF-A0A7V2S829-F1
#
_cell.length_a   1.000
_cell.length_b   1.000
_cell.length_c   1.000
_cell.angle_alpha   90.00
_cell.angle_beta   90.00
_cell.angle_gamma   90.00
#
_symmetry.space_group_name_H-M   'P 1'
#
loop_
_entity.id
_entity.type
_entity.pdbx_description
1 polymer ?
#
loop_
_entity_poly.entity_id
_entity_poly.type
_entity_poly.pdbx_seq_one_letter_code
_entity_poly.pdbx_strand_id
1 'polypeptide(L)'
;MPYEVGEFFLDFLINNEPHYSDWYEIMEESLPEFMQYTRQVAEHFLFNEVRVKTSGWWVFKIQELQYYNDGAWCGVFEEKT
;
A
#
# COMPACT_ATOMS: atom_id res chain seq x y z
N MET A 1 -14.80 -6.51 23.71
CA MET A 1 -13.60 -7.13 23.10
C MET A 1 -13.91 -7.40 21.64
N PRO A 2 -12.93 -7.25 20.73
CA PRO A 2 -12.69 -6.03 19.97
C PRO A 2 -12.74 -6.34 18.47
N TYR A 3 -12.61 -5.34 17.61
CA TYR A 3 -11.98 -5.62 16.32
C TYR A 3 -10.48 -5.50 16.56
N GLU A 4 -9.81 -6.64 16.69
CA GLU A 4 -8.34 -6.77 16.67
C GLU A 4 -7.79 -6.67 15.24
N VAL A 5 -8.63 -6.26 14.28
CA VAL A 5 -8.16 -5.98 12.92
C VAL A 5 -7.61 -4.56 12.93
N GLY A 6 -6.39 -4.46 13.42
CA GLY A 6 -5.56 -3.28 13.37
C GLY A 6 -4.68 -3.24 12.14
N GLU A 7 -4.74 -4.21 11.24
CA GLU A 7 -3.79 -4.30 10.14
C GLU A 7 -4.43 -4.81 8.85
N PHE A 8 -3.85 -4.44 7.71
CA PHE A 8 -4.12 -5.08 6.43
C PHE A 8 -2.82 -5.33 5.67
N PHE A 9 -2.86 -6.33 4.80
CA PHE A 9 -1.74 -6.77 3.97
C PHE A 9 -2.07 -6.52 2.51
N LEU A 10 -1.07 -6.14 1.72
CA LEU A 10 -1.22 -5.93 0.30
C LEU A 10 -0.10 -6.63 -0.47
N ASP A 11 -0.49 -7.58 -1.31
CA ASP A 11 0.38 -8.35 -2.18
C ASP A 11 0.20 -7.93 -3.63
N PHE A 12 1.32 -7.65 -4.31
CA PHE A 12 1.37 -7.48 -5.75
C PHE A 12 2.07 -8.68 -6.38
N LEU A 13 1.28 -9.50 -7.09
CA LEU A 13 1.73 -10.75 -7.69
C LEU A 13 1.95 -10.60 -9.20
N ILE A 14 3.03 -11.21 -9.71
CA ILE A 14 3.24 -11.41 -11.15
C ILE A 14 3.35 -12.93 -11.38
N ASN A 15 2.50 -13.49 -12.26
CA ASN A 15 2.44 -14.94 -12.50
C ASN A 15 2.23 -15.78 -11.22
N ASN A 16 1.42 -15.28 -10.28
CA ASN A 16 1.20 -15.86 -8.94
C ASN A 16 2.43 -15.88 -8.02
N GLU A 17 3.51 -15.19 -8.37
CA GLU A 17 4.66 -15.00 -7.49
C GLU A 17 4.64 -13.59 -6.87
N PRO A 18 4.91 -13.43 -5.56
CA PRO A 18 4.93 -12.13 -4.91
C PRO A 18 6.11 -11.30 -5.38
N HIS A 19 5.81 -10.13 -5.93
CA HIS A 19 6.79 -9.17 -6.41
C HIS A 19 6.95 -7.97 -5.46
N TYR A 20 5.92 -7.73 -4.65
CA TYR A 20 5.91 -6.80 -3.53
C TYR A 20 4.85 -7.28 -2.52
N SER A 21 5.17 -7.18 -1.23
CA SER A 21 4.28 -7.48 -0.12
C SER A 21 4.60 -6.51 1.00
N ASP A 22 3.58 -5.85 1.53
CA ASP A 22 3.73 -4.92 2.65
C ASP A 22 2.45 -4.91 3.47
N TRP A 23 2.54 -4.38 4.69
CA TRP A 23 1.40 -4.25 5.58
C TRP A 23 1.25 -2.81 6.05
N TYR A 24 0.06 -2.51 6.56
CA TYR A 24 -0.18 -1.31 7.34
C TYR A 24 -0.85 -1.71 8.65
N GLU A 25 -0.35 -1.19 9.78
CA GLU A 25 -0.88 -1.41 11.13
C GLU A 25 -1.32 -0.07 11.74
N ILE A 26 -2.50 -0.05 12.35
CA ILE A 26 -3.07 1.03 13.14
C ILE A 26 -2.27 1.09 14.44
N MET A 27 -1.78 2.29 14.76
CA MET A 27 -1.10 2.53 16.04
C MET A 27 -2.01 3.30 16.99
N GLU A 28 -2.62 4.38 16.50
CA GLU A 28 -3.37 5.34 17.33
C GLU A 28 -4.73 5.74 16.74
N GLU A 29 -5.02 5.32 15.51
CA GLU A 29 -6.17 5.80 14.76
C GLU A 29 -7.48 5.10 15.15
N SER A 30 -8.58 5.82 14.97
CA SER A 30 -9.90 5.26 15.20
C SER A 30 -10.28 4.26 14.08
N LEU A 31 -11.14 3.30 14.39
CA LEU A 31 -11.62 2.33 13.39
C LEU A 31 -12.21 2.99 12.12
N PRO A 32 -13.02 4.08 12.20
CA PRO A 32 -13.48 4.77 10.99
C PRO A 32 -12.35 5.31 10.11
N GLU A 33 -11.31 5.91 10.70
CA GLU A 33 -10.15 6.44 9.97
C GLU A 33 -9.36 5.32 9.30
N PHE A 34 -9.18 4.19 9.99
CA PHE A 34 -8.56 3.00 9.41
C PHE A 34 -9.34 2.45 8.22
N MET A 35 -10.67 2.33 8.36
CA MET A 35 -11.51 1.83 7.28
C MET A 35 -11.51 2.77 6.07
N GLN A 36 -11.50 4.08 6.31
CA GLN A 36 -11.36 5.09 5.26
C GLN A 36 -10.00 4.97 4.55
N TYR A 37 -8.92 4.85 5.30
CA TYR A 37 -7.58 4.69 4.73
C TYR A 37 -7.43 3.38 3.96
N THR A 38 -7.92 2.27 4.50
CA THR A 38 -7.94 0.97 3.82
C THR A 38 -8.69 1.06 2.49
N ARG A 39 -9.83 1.76 2.47
CA ARG A 39 -10.58 2.02 1.24
C ARG A 39 -9.77 2.85 0.24
N GLN A 40 -9.10 3.90 0.69
CA GLN A 40 -8.26 4.74 -0.15
C GLN A 40 -7.11 3.94 -0.79
N VAL A 41 -6.40 3.12 0.01
CA VAL A 41 -5.33 2.24 -0.47
C VAL A 41 -5.86 1.24 -1.50
N ALA A 42 -7.02 0.64 -1.25
CA ALA A 42 -7.67 -0.26 -2.20
C ALA A 42 -8.05 0.47 -3.51
N GLU A 43 -8.55 1.70 -3.43
CA GLU A 43 -8.88 2.51 -4.61
C GLU A 43 -7.63 2.87 -5.42
N HIS A 44 -6.54 3.28 -4.76
CA HIS A 44 -5.25 3.52 -5.40
C HIS A 44 -4.74 2.27 -6.13
N PHE A 45 -4.83 1.10 -5.49
CA PHE A 45 -4.28 -0.14 -6.01
C PHE A 45 -5.13 -0.79 -7.12
N LEU A 46 -6.46 -0.86 -6.95
CA LEU A 46 -7.32 -1.66 -7.82
C LEU A 46 -7.81 -0.92 -9.07
N PHE A 47 -7.89 0.41 -9.01
CA PHE A 47 -8.51 1.21 -10.09
C PHE A 47 -7.52 2.02 -10.92
N ASN A 48 -6.21 1.92 -10.65
CA ASN A 48 -5.17 2.65 -11.36
C ASN A 48 -4.12 1.70 -11.94
N GLU A 49 -3.35 2.21 -12.89
CA GLU A 49 -2.12 1.53 -13.30
C GLU A 49 -1.14 1.54 -12.13
N VAL A 50 -0.62 0.37 -11.77
CA VAL A 50 0.31 0.21 -10.64
C VAL A 50 1.65 -0.35 -11.08
N ARG A 51 2.70 -0.02 -10.33
CA ARG A 51 4.06 -0.56 -10.51
C ARG A 51 4.79 -0.71 -9.18
N VAL A 52 5.80 -1.56 -9.16
CA VAL A 52 6.78 -1.62 -8.07
C VAL A 52 8.03 -0.85 -8.48
N LYS A 53 8.32 0.25 -7.78
CA LYS A 53 9.56 1.00 -7.94
C LYS A 53 10.59 0.44 -6.97
N THR A 54 11.70 -0.07 -7.51
CA THR A 54 12.86 -0.47 -6.69
C THR A 54 13.90 0.63 -6.71
N SER A 55 14.34 1.08 -5.55
CA SER A 55 15.39 2.09 -5.39
C SER A 55 16.47 1.61 -4.40
N GLY A 56 17.63 2.27 -4.37
CA GLY A 56 18.72 1.93 -3.46
C GLY A 56 19.81 1.03 -4.07
N TRP A 57 20.88 0.81 -3.29
CA TRP A 57 22.03 -0.03 -3.67
C TRP A 57 21.76 -1.51 -3.38
N TRP A 58 22.59 -2.41 -3.92
CA TRP A 58 22.29 -3.85 -3.98
C TRP A 58 21.80 -4.50 -2.66
N VAL A 59 22.31 -4.06 -1.50
CA VAL A 59 21.96 -4.55 -0.14
C VAL A 59 20.87 -3.73 0.55
N PHE A 60 20.60 -2.52 0.09
CA PHE A 60 19.67 -1.56 0.70
C PHE A 60 18.55 -1.21 -0.28
N LYS A 61 18.03 -2.22 -0.97
CA LYS A 61 16.91 -2.01 -1.89
C LYS A 61 15.66 -1.70 -1.09
N ILE A 62 15.01 -0.61 -1.45
CA ILE A 62 13.70 -0.22 -0.96
C ILE A 62 12.74 -0.39 -2.13
N GLN A 63 11.65 -1.13 -1.89
CA GLN A 63 10.56 -1.24 -2.84
C GLN A 63 9.42 -0.33 -2.40
N GLU A 64 8.80 0.33 -3.37
CA GLU A 64 7.66 1.20 -3.17
C GLU A 64 6.61 0.81 -4.20
N LEU A 65 5.41 0.45 -3.74
CA LEU A 65 4.28 0.24 -4.63
C LEU A 65 3.66 1.58 -4.97
N GLN A 66 3.54 1.86 -6.27
CA GLN A 66 3.08 3.14 -6.78
C GLN A 66 1.89 2.96 -7.70
N TYR A 67 1.00 3.95 -7.72
CA TYR A 67 -0.10 4.07 -8.67
C TYR A 67 0.08 5.33 -9.54
N TYR A 68 -0.42 5.30 -10.77
CA TYR A 68 -0.35 6.43 -11.70
C TYR A 68 -1.57 7.33 -11.52
N ASN A 69 -1.33 8.62 -11.27
CA ASN A 69 -2.36 9.63 -11.10
C ASN A 69 -1.96 10.94 -11.80
N ASP A 70 -2.79 11.42 -12.73
CA ASP A 70 -2.65 12.72 -13.39
C ASP A 70 -1.24 13.09 -13.89
N GLY A 71 -0.51 12.11 -14.46
CA GLY A 71 0.83 12.37 -15.01
C GLY A 71 1.99 12.04 -14.05
N ALA A 72 1.70 11.65 -12.81
CA ALA A 72 2.68 11.35 -11.78
C ALA A 72 2.49 9.94 -11.21
N TRP A 73 3.55 9.44 -10.57
CA TRP A 73 3.51 8.19 -9.81
C TRP A 73 3.52 8.53 -8.31
N CYS A 74 2.48 8.09 -7.62
CA CYS A 74 2.23 8.34 -6.19
C CYS A 74 2.33 7.03 -5.41
N GLY A 75 2.60 7.10 -4.11
CA GLY A 75 2.71 5.91 -3.27
C GLY A 75 1.34 5.31 -2.99
N VAL A 76 1.19 3.99 -3.09
CA VAL A 76 -0.09 3.33 -2.73
C VAL A 76 -0.39 3.52 -1.24
N PHE A 77 0.63 3.45 -0.39
CA PHE A 77 0.58 3.71 1.06
C PHE A 77 0.90 5.17 1.44
N GLU A 78 0.83 6.13 0.50
CA GLU A 78 1.14 7.52 0.79
C GLU A 78 0.21 8.10 1.89
N GLU A 79 0.69 9.16 2.57
CA GLU A 79 0.05 9.69 3.78
C GLU A 79 -1.41 10.12 3.56
N LYS A 80 -2.20 9.97 4.63
CA LYS A 80 -3.61 10.34 4.73
C LYS A 80 -3.78 11.83 4.37
N THR A 81 -4.53 12.12 3.31
CA THR A 81 -4.97 13.48 2.97
C THR A 81 -6.23 13.89 3.71
#